data_AF-A0A346KN78-F1
#
_entry.id   AF-A0A346KN78-F1
#
_cell.length_a   1.000
_cell.length_b   1.000
_cell.length_c   1.000
_cell.angle_alpha   90.00
_cell.angle_beta   90.00
_cell.angle_gamma   90.00
#
_symmetry.space_group_name_H-M   'P 1'
#
loop_
_entity.id
_entity.type
_entity.pdbx_description
1 polymer ?
#
loop_
_entity_poly.entity_id
_entity_poly.type
_entity_poly.pdbx_seq_one_letter_code
_entity_poly.pdbx_strand_id
1 'polypeptide(L)' 'MNKFSKTDTGLIIEGLLQQLHLINSYYKINPRIKSNLSLKHHKYFVKLIKRLKILGILPFKSVTDETF' A
#
# COMPACT_ATOMS: atom_id res chain seq x y z
N MET A 1 25.17 1.86 13.02
CA MET A 1 24.03 2.59 12.41
C MET A 1 23.34 1.66 11.43
N ASN A 2 22.18 1.10 11.81
CA ASN A 2 21.45 0.16 10.95
C ASN A 2 20.89 0.88 9.73
N LYS A 3 21.48 0.60 8.56
CA LYS A 3 20.93 0.97 7.26
C LYS A 3 19.75 0.04 6.99
N PHE A 4 18.53 0.45 7.35
CA PHE A 4 17.34 -0.17 6.78
C PHE A 4 17.45 -0.01 5.25
N SER A 5 17.49 -1.14 4.56
CA SER A 5 17.50 -1.16 3.10
C SER A 5 16.19 -0.55 2.59
N LYS A 6 16.20 0.09 1.41
CA LYS A 6 14.97 0.62 0.78
C LYS A 6 13.86 -0.44 0.67
N THR A 7 14.24 -1.72 0.62
CA THR A 7 13.33 -2.89 0.63
C THR A 7 12.59 -3.07 1.96
N ASP A 8 13.25 -2.82 3.10
CA ASP A 8 12.68 -3.08 4.43
C ASP A 8 11.56 -2.06 4.74
N THR A 9 11.79 -0.80 4.35
CA THR A 9 10.80 0.28 4.51
C THR A 9 9.55 0.04 3.68
N GLY A 10 9.68 -0.49 2.46
CA GLY A 10 8.53 -0.82 1.60
C GLY A 10 7.63 -1.90 2.20
N LEU A 11 8.25 -2.95 2.76
CA LEU A 11 7.53 -4.05 3.42
C LEU A 11 6.79 -3.59 4.68
N ILE A 12 7.41 -2.74 5.50
CA ILE A 12 6.75 -2.17 6.70
C ILE A 12 5.54 -1.32 6.29
N ILE A 13 5.69 -0.48 5.27
CA ILE A 13 4.60 0.37 4.76
C ILE A 13 3.46 -0.49 4.20
N GLU A 14 3.78 -1.53 3.42
CA GLU A 14 2.79 -2.47 2.91
C GLU A 14 2.00 -3.12 4.05
N GLY A 15 2.69 -3.66 5.06
CA GLY A 15 2.07 -4.32 6.20
C GLY A 15 1.11 -3.39 6.95
N LEU A 16 1.52 -2.14 7.22
CA LEU A 16 0.66 -1.13 7.85
C LEU A 16 -0.58 -0.81 7.02
N LEU A 17 -0.43 -0.66 5.69
CA LEU A 17 -1.56 -0.38 4.81
C LEU A 17 -2.53 -1.56 4.72
N GLN A 18 -2.05 -2.80 4.79
CA GLN A 18 -2.90 -4.00 4.83
C GLN A 18 -3.63 -4.14 6.18
N GLN A 19 -2.95 -3.88 7.30
CA GLN A 19 -3.55 -3.90 8.65
C GLN A 19 -4.65 -2.85 8.81
N LEU A 20 -4.48 -1.66 8.22
CA LEU A 20 -5.50 -0.62 8.19
C LEU A 20 -6.59 -0.87 7.13
N HIS A 21 -6.55 -2.04 6.47
CA HIS A 21 -7.45 -2.43 5.38
C HIS A 21 -7.53 -1.38 4.27
N LEU A 22 -6.45 -0.62 4.03
CA LEU A 22 -6.35 0.41 3.00
C LEU A 22 -6.02 -0.19 1.63
N ILE A 23 -5.27 -1.28 1.60
CA ILE A 23 -4.97 -2.05 0.39
C ILE A 23 -5.30 -3.53 0.61
N ASN A 24 -5.53 -4.27 -0.48
CA ASN A 24 -5.62 -5.74 -0.46
C ASN A 24 -4.30 -6.39 -0.89
N SER A 25 -4.27 -7.73 -0.89
CA SER A 25 -3.13 -8.55 -1.34
C SER A 25 -2.73 -8.32 -2.80
N TYR A 26 -3.65 -7.80 -3.62
CA TYR A 26 -3.38 -7.41 -5.01
C TYR A 26 -2.89 -5.96 -5.15
N TYR A 27 -2.57 -5.30 -4.03
CA TYR A 27 -2.18 -3.89 -3.94
C TYR A 27 -3.24 -2.91 -4.46
N LYS A 28 -4.50 -3.35 -4.62
CA LYS A 28 -5.61 -2.46 -4.94
C LYS A 28 -6.09 -1.76 -3.68
N ILE A 29 -6.47 -0.49 -3.83
CA ILE A 29 -7.02 0.31 -2.73
C ILE A 29 -8.41 -0.23 -2.40
N ASN A 30 -8.64 -0.56 -1.13
CA ASN A 30 -9.94 -1.01 -0.67
C ASN A 30 -10.96 0.13 -0.61
N PRO A 31 -12.26 -0.15 -0.78
CA PRO A 31 -13.30 0.86 -0.58
C PRO A 31 -13.32 1.35 0.88
N ARG A 32 -13.71 2.62 1.09
CA ARG A 32 -13.78 3.27 2.42
C ARG A 32 -14.44 2.41 3.49
N ILE A 33 -15.52 1.70 3.13
CA ILE A 33 -16.32 0.85 4.02
C ILE A 33 -15.45 -0.20 4.74
N LYS A 34 -14.38 -0.69 4.11
CA LYS A 34 -13.47 -1.67 4.73
C LYS A 34 -12.46 -1.06 5.72
N SER A 35 -12.17 0.24 5.60
CA SER A 35 -11.12 0.91 6.41
C SER A 35 -11.63 1.58 7.69
N ASN A 36 -12.94 1.62 7.92
CA ASN A 36 -13.59 2.37 9.02
C ASN A 36 -13.11 3.84 9.18
N LEU A 37 -12.56 4.43 8.12
CA LEU A 37 -12.06 5.80 8.11
C LEU A 37 -13.14 6.79 7.71
N SER A 38 -13.04 8.01 8.24
CA SER A 38 -13.82 9.13 7.73
C SER A 38 -13.47 9.42 6.26
N LEU A 39 -14.39 10.05 5.52
CA LEU A 39 -14.18 10.34 4.10
C LEU A 39 -12.90 11.16 3.85
N LYS A 40 -12.63 12.13 4.72
CA LYS A 40 -11.46 13.02 4.63
C LYS A 40 -10.16 12.21 4.78
N HIS A 41 -10.07 11.35 5.79
CA HIS A 41 -8.89 10.52 6.03
C HIS A 41 -8.70 9.50 4.92
N HIS A 42 -9.75 8.82 4.48
CA HIS A 42 -9.67 7.87 3.38
C HIS A 42 -9.12 8.54 2.11
N LYS A 43 -9.64 9.71 1.73
CA LYS A 43 -9.16 10.48 0.57
C LYS A 43 -7.67 10.86 0.68
N TYR A 44 -7.21 11.19 1.89
CA TYR A 44 -5.79 11.47 2.15
C TYR A 44 -4.92 10.22 1.91
N PHE A 45 -5.29 9.08 2.50
CA PHE A 45 -4.56 7.82 2.31
C PHE A 45 -4.55 7.36 0.85
N VAL A 46 -5.65 7.52 0.11
CA VAL A 46 -5.67 7.21 -1.33
C VAL A 46 -4.61 8.01 -2.10
N LYS A 47 -4.47 9.31 -1.81
CA LYS A 47 -3.42 10.14 -2.43
C LYS A 47 -2.03 9.68 -2.03
N LEU A 48 -1.82 9.34 -0.76
CA LEU A 48 -0.55 8.83 -0.25
C LEU A 48 -0.16 7.51 -0.95
N ILE A 49 -1.07 6.54 -1.02
CA ILE A 49 -0.82 5.24 -1.67
C ILE A 49 -0.45 5.43 -3.14
N LYS A 50 -1.12 6.33 -3.86
CA LYS A 50 -0.75 6.64 -5.25
C LYS A 50 0.68 7.19 -5.37
N ARG A 51 1.10 8.07 -4.45
CA ARG A 51 2.49 8.58 -4.41
C ARG A 51 3.49 7.48 -4.12
N LEU A 52 3.20 6.59 -3.17
CA LEU A 52 4.06 5.44 -2.86
C LEU A 52 4.23 4.51 -4.07
N LYS A 53 3.17 4.31 -4.87
CA LYS A 53 3.25 3.56 -6.12
C LYS A 53 4.13 4.22 -7.17
N ILE A 54 4.00 5.53 -7.35
CA ILE A 54 4.83 6.31 -8.27
C ILE A 54 6.31 6.29 -7.85
N LEU A 55 6.58 6.33 -6.54
CA LEU A 55 7.92 6.26 -5.98
C LEU A 55 8.56 4.85 -6.03
N GLY A 56 7.81 3.83 -6.50
CA GLY A 56 8.29 2.44 -6.53
C GLY A 56 8.38 1.78 -5.16
N ILE A 57 7.76 2.37 -4.13
CA ILE A 57 7.74 1.81 -2.76
C ILE A 57 6.67 0.73 -2.64
N LEU A 58 5.55 0.89 -3.36
CA LEU A 58 4.45 -0.08 -3.41
C LEU A 58 4.17 -0.47 -4.87
N PRO A 59 3.95 -1.76 -5.20
CA PRO A 59 3.65 -2.13 -6.58
C PRO A 59 2.24 -1.69 -7.02
N PHE A 60 2.03 -1.58 -8.33
CA PHE A 60 0.72 -1.22 -8.89
C PHE A 60 -0.29 -2.37 -8.81
N LYS A 61 0.18 -3.60 -9.04
CA LYS A 61 -0.54 -4.89 -8.98
C LYS A 61 0.38 -5.94 -8.38
N SER A 62 -0.17 -7.00 -7.77
CA SER A 62 0.63 -8.18 -7.41
C SER A 62 1.17 -8.82 -8.69
N VAL A 63 2.43 -9.25 -8.64
CA VAL A 63 2.97 -10.16 -9.64
C VAL A 63 2.52 -11.56 -9.20
N THR A 64 1.32 -11.95 -9.58
CA THR A 64 1.01 -13.39 -9.68
C THR A 64 1.52 -13.82 -11.04
N ASP A 65 2.46 -14.76 -11.05
CA ASP A 65 3.16 -15.28 -12.22
C ASP A 65 2.20 -15.67 -13.36
N GLU A 66 2.00 -14.77 -14.33
CA GLU A 66 1.44 -15.11 -15.65
C GLU A 66 2.58 -15.27 -16.67
N THR A 67 3.71 -15.82 -16.24
CA THR A 67 4.83 -16.20 -17.11
C THR A 67 5.14 -17.68 -16.94
N PHE A 68 4.32 -18.54 -17.53
CA PHE A 68 4.69 -19.86 -18.02
C PHE A 68 3.91 -20.16 -19.31
#